data_AF-A0A350D5T3-F1
#
_entry.id   AF-A0A350D5T3-F1
#
_cell.length_a   1.000
_cell.length_b   1.000
_cell.length_c   1.000
_cell.angle_alpha   90.00
_cell.angle_beta   90.00
_cell.angle_gamma   90.00
#
_symmetry.space_group_name_H-M   'P 1'
#
loop_
_entity.id
_entity.type
_entity.pdbx_description
1 polymer ?
#
loop_
_entity_poly.entity_id
_entity_poly.type
_entity_poly.pdbx_seq_one_letter_code
_entity_poly.pdbx_strand_id
1 'polypeptide(L)'
;GETWGTYSQKLESQTTFSAELKIEGGKFALKELRCGLPPSLTHPKIKSAEYSLNGEIIKARLEPDGTAVKIKFARQLNLKTGSILRLNLTFKDGA
;
A
#
# COMPACT_ATOMS: atom_id res chain seq x y z
N GLY A 1 23.89 -3.49 3.88
CA GLY A 1 23.47 -4.70 3.13
C GLY A 1 22.36 -4.32 2.21
N GLU A 2 22.32 -4.90 1.02
CA GLU A 2 21.25 -4.67 0.06
C GLU A 2 19.93 -5.24 0.60
N THR A 3 18.82 -4.55 0.31
CA THR A 3 17.48 -5.02 0.66
C THR A 3 16.75 -5.36 -0.62
N TRP A 4 16.14 -6.54 -0.67
CA TRP A 4 15.40 -7.04 -1.83
C TRP A 4 14.18 -7.85 -1.40
N GLY A 5 13.24 -7.99 -2.33
CA GLY A 5 11.98 -8.67 -2.07
C GLY A 5 11.10 -8.72 -3.31
N THR A 6 9.89 -9.25 -3.12
CA THR A 6 8.89 -9.39 -4.18
C THR A 6 7.76 -8.41 -3.97
N TYR A 7 7.29 -7.80 -5.06
CA TYR A 7 6.10 -6.96 -5.10
C TYR A 7 5.05 -7.65 -5.97
N SER A 8 3.81 -7.70 -5.49
CA SER A 8 2.66 -8.15 -6.28
C SER A 8 1.49 -7.20 -6.10
N GLN A 9 0.65 -7.09 -7.14
CA GLN A 9 -0.56 -6.28 -7.10
C GLN A 9 -1.68 -7.00 -7.85
N LYS A 10 -2.90 -6.83 -7.37
CA LYS A 10 -4.10 -7.37 -8.01
C LYS A 10 -5.32 -6.54 -7.68
N LEU A 11 -6.31 -6.62 -8.55
CA LEU A 11 -7.66 -6.13 -8.32
C LEU A 11 -8.48 -7.31 -7.76
N GLU A 12 -8.74 -7.31 -6.45
CA GLU A 12 -9.45 -8.41 -5.76
C GLU A 12 -10.95 -8.41 -6.06
N SER A 13 -11.50 -7.21 -6.23
CA SER A 13 -12.89 -6.97 -6.63
C SER A 13 -12.96 -5.75 -7.51
N GLN A 14 -14.11 -5.45 -8.10
CA GLN A 14 -14.30 -4.22 -8.89
C GLN A 14 -13.93 -2.93 -8.13
N THR A 15 -13.90 -2.97 -6.79
CA THR A 15 -13.66 -1.81 -5.93
C THR A 15 -12.45 -1.95 -5.02
N THR A 16 -11.69 -3.05 -5.06
CA THR A 16 -10.56 -3.25 -4.15
C THR A 16 -9.28 -3.59 -4.89
N PHE A 17 -8.32 -2.67 -4.83
CA PHE A 17 -6.95 -2.89 -5.26
C PHE A 17 -6.10 -3.33 -4.06
N SER A 18 -5.36 -4.41 -4.24
CA SER A 18 -4.46 -4.96 -3.23
C SER A 18 -3.04 -5.02 -3.75
N ALA A 19 -2.09 -4.58 -2.93
CA ALA A 19 -0.67 -4.70 -3.19
C ALA A 19 0.02 -5.39 -2.01
N GLU A 20 0.94 -6.30 -2.30
CA GLU A 20 1.74 -7.01 -1.31
C GLU A 20 3.22 -6.80 -1.59
N LEU A 21 3.97 -6.45 -0.54
CA LEU A 21 5.41 -6.35 -0.53
C LEU A 21 5.97 -7.36 0.48
N LYS A 22 6.73 -8.34 -0.02
CA LYS A 22 7.41 -9.35 0.79
C LYS A 22 8.91 -9.09 0.78
N ILE A 23 9.52 -8.97 1.96
CA ILE A 23 10.97 -8.77 2.09
C ILE A 23 11.66 -10.11 2.26
N GLU A 24 12.54 -10.43 1.34
CA GLU A 24 13.23 -11.72 1.27
C GLU A 24 14.68 -11.61 1.75
N GLY A 25 15.31 -10.44 1.57
CA GLY A 25 16.63 -10.14 2.13
C GLY A 25 16.74 -8.73 2.65
N GLY A 26 17.40 -8.56 3.80
CA GLY A 26 17.77 -7.27 4.35
C GLY A 26 16.72 -6.65 5.28
N LYS A 27 16.79 -5.33 5.43
CA LYS A 27 15.89 -4.53 6.27
C LYS A 27 15.72 -3.14 5.68
N PHE A 28 14.52 -2.60 5.76
CA PHE A 28 14.27 -1.22 5.37
C PHE A 28 13.17 -0.58 6.20
N ALA A 29 13.31 0.73 6.40
CA ALA A 29 12.32 1.55 7.07
C ALA A 29 11.40 2.18 6.02
N LEU A 30 10.09 2.01 6.18
CA LEU A 30 9.09 2.54 5.28
C LEU A 30 8.14 3.47 6.04
N LYS A 31 8.18 4.76 5.70
CA LYS A 31 7.30 5.79 6.30
C LYS A 31 6.11 6.13 5.42
N GLU A 32 6.30 6.11 4.10
CA GLU A 32 5.28 6.38 3.11
C GLU A 32 5.52 5.55 1.85
N LEU A 33 4.43 5.21 1.16
CA LEU A 33 4.45 4.55 -0.15
C LEU A 33 3.74 5.44 -1.16
N ARG A 34 4.35 5.64 -2.33
CA ARG A 34 3.72 6.32 -3.45
C ARG A 34 3.13 5.28 -4.40
N CYS A 35 1.82 5.33 -4.62
CA CYS A 35 1.11 4.43 -5.51
C CYS A 35 0.61 5.23 -6.72
N GLY A 36 1.16 4.93 -7.90
CA GLY A 36 0.63 5.48 -9.16
C GLY A 36 -0.69 4.82 -9.49
N LEU A 37 -1.75 5.60 -9.66
CA LEU A 37 -3.07 5.10 -10.00
C LEU A 37 -3.46 5.54 -11.41
N PRO A 38 -4.26 4.75 -12.14
CA PRO A 38 -4.86 5.19 -13.39
C PRO A 38 -5.64 6.50 -13.17
N PRO A 39 -5.73 7.38 -14.18
CA PRO A 39 -6.51 8.62 -14.09
C PRO A 39 -7.99 8.40 -13.75
N SER A 40 -8.52 7.20 -14.02
CA SER A 40 -9.87 6.80 -13.64
C SER A 40 -10.05 6.53 -12.14
N LEU A 41 -8.97 6.30 -11.38
CA LEU A 41 -8.97 5.88 -9.97
C LEU A 41 -8.25 6.89 -9.06
N THR A 42 -8.61 8.16 -9.14
CA THR A 42 -7.98 9.27 -8.39
C THR A 42 -8.28 9.23 -6.89
N HIS A 43 -7.48 9.96 -6.09
CA HIS A 43 -7.63 10.09 -4.62
C HIS A 43 -9.09 10.33 -4.14
N PRO A 44 -9.89 11.21 -4.77
CA PRO A 44 -11.29 11.42 -4.36
C PRO A 44 -12.20 10.19 -4.50
N LYS A 45 -11.83 9.23 -5.35
CA LYS A 45 -12.55 7.96 -5.53
C LYS A 45 -12.11 6.89 -4.53
N ILE A 46 -11.03 7.09 -3.78
CA ILE A 46 -10.60 6.16 -2.74
C ILE A 46 -11.44 6.41 -1.49
N LYS A 47 -12.19 5.40 -1.08
CA LYS A 47 -13.01 5.40 0.14
C LYS A 47 -12.15 5.17 1.38
N SER A 48 -11.20 4.24 1.30
CA SER A 48 -10.32 3.89 2.41
C SER A 48 -9.02 3.27 1.93
N ALA A 49 -7.99 3.40 2.76
CA ALA A 49 -6.75 2.66 2.62
C ALA A 49 -6.38 2.02 3.94
N GLU A 50 -6.04 0.75 3.88
CA GLU A 50 -5.66 -0.05 5.03
C GLU A 50 -4.41 -0.85 4.67
N TYR A 51 -3.56 -1.07 5.65
CA TYR A 51 -2.39 -1.91 5.48
C TYR A 51 -2.33 -2.94 6.58
N SER A 52 -1.76 -4.09 6.27
CA SER A 52 -1.42 -5.10 7.25
C SER A 52 0.05 -5.40 7.29
N LEU A 53 0.61 -5.44 8.50
CA LEU A 53 1.96 -5.90 8.75
C LEU A 53 1.89 -7.04 9.76
N ASN A 54 2.31 -8.23 9.36
CA ASN A 54 2.28 -9.44 10.19
C ASN A 54 0.88 -9.77 10.77
N GLY A 55 -0.19 -9.46 10.04
CA GLY A 55 -1.57 -9.79 10.40
C GLY A 55 -2.33 -8.70 11.18
N GLU A 56 -1.65 -7.68 11.69
CA GLU A 56 -2.32 -6.50 12.26
C GLU A 56 -2.83 -5.60 11.14
N ILE A 57 -4.11 -5.19 11.14
CA ILE A 57 -4.69 -4.29 10.14
C ILE A 57 -4.77 -2.87 10.70
N ILE A 58 -4.24 -1.89 9.98
CA ILE A 58 -4.16 -0.49 10.40
C ILE A 58 -4.62 0.40 9.25
N LYS A 59 -5.41 1.44 9.57
CA LYS A 59 -5.81 2.46 8.58
C LYS A 59 -4.61 3.32 8.18
N ALA A 60 -4.40 3.49 6.88
CA ALA A 60 -3.44 4.43 6.34
C ALA A 60 -4.10 5.80 6.09
N ARG A 61 -3.27 6.85 6.10
CA ARG A 61 -3.69 8.18 5.62
C ARG A 61 -3.34 8.32 4.15
N LEU A 62 -4.23 8.94 3.40
CA LEU A 62 -4.05 9.18 1.97
C LEU A 62 -3.87 10.66 1.71
N GLU A 63 -2.80 11.02 1.00
CA GLU A 63 -2.57 12.37 0.51
C GLU A 63 -2.51 12.34 -1.03
N PRO A 64 -3.19 13.28 -1.72
CA PRO A 64 -3.08 13.39 -3.17
C PRO A 64 -1.66 13.81 -3.58
N ASP A 65 -1.14 13.23 -4.66
CA ASP A 65 0.21 13.51 -5.18
C ASP A 65 0.20 13.43 -6.72
N GLY A 66 -0.42 14.42 -7.35
CA GLY A 66 -0.58 14.46 -8.81
C GLY A 66 -1.43 13.29 -9.32
N THR A 67 -0.86 12.45 -10.17
CA THR A 67 -1.47 11.20 -10.68
C THR A 67 -1.27 10.00 -9.75
N ALA A 68 -0.54 10.20 -8.66
CA ALA A 68 -0.33 9.20 -7.64
C ALA A 68 -1.13 9.53 -6.37
N VAL A 69 -1.28 8.52 -5.51
CA VAL A 69 -1.66 8.69 -4.13
C VAL A 69 -0.48 8.36 -3.22
N LYS A 70 -0.22 9.24 -2.27
CA LYS A 70 0.74 8.98 -1.20
C LYS A 70 0.02 8.34 -0.03
N ILE A 71 0.49 7.17 0.38
CA ILE A 71 -0.02 6.38 1.48
C ILE A 71 0.93 6.58 2.65
N LYS A 72 0.47 7.27 3.70
CA LYS A 72 1.22 7.49 4.93
C LYS A 72 0.81 6.47 5.98
N PHE A 73 1.80 5.74 6.50
CA PHE A 73 1.61 4.80 7.59
C PHE A 73 1.49 5.56 8.92
N ALA A 74 0.77 4.99 9.89
CA ALA A 74 0.57 5.62 11.20
C ALA A 74 1.90 5.82 11.97
N ARG A 75 2.87 4.95 11.68
CA ARG A 75 4.24 4.98 12.19
C ARG A 75 5.18 4.44 11.13
N GLN A 76 6.48 4.73 11.24
CA GLN A 76 7.49 4.09 10.41
C GLN A 76 7.41 2.57 10.58
N LEU A 77 7.26 1.85 9.46
CA LEU A 77 7.28 0.40 9.43
C LEU A 77 8.73 -0.06 9.29
N ASN A 78 9.20 -0.87 10.23
CA ASN A 78 10.52 -1.47 10.16
C ASN A 78 10.39 -2.87 9.58
N LEU A 79 10.58 -2.96 8.27
CA LEU A 79 10.41 -4.19 7.50
C LEU A 79 11.77 -4.92 7.44
N LYS A 80 11.73 -6.24 7.63
CA LYS A 80 12.90 -7.13 7.66
C LYS A 80 12.60 -8.41 6.88
N THR A 81 13.61 -9.22 6.58
CA THR A 81 13.42 -10.57 6.02
C THR A 81 12.26 -11.32 6.71
N GLY A 82 11.34 -11.83 5.90
CA GLY A 82 10.11 -12.51 6.34
C GLY A 82 8.91 -11.58 6.59
N SER A 83 9.10 -10.26 6.58
CA SER A 83 7.98 -9.31 6.70
C SER A 83 7.15 -9.31 5.43
N ILE A 84 5.84 -9.33 5.60
CA ILE A 84 4.86 -9.18 4.52
C ILE A 84 4.01 -7.96 4.85
N LEU A 85 4.12 -6.94 4.02
CA LEU A 85 3.26 -5.76 4.05
C LEU A 85 2.17 -5.95 3.00
N ARG A 86 0.91 -5.94 3.41
CA ARG A 86 -0.24 -5.87 2.51
C ARG A 86 -0.86 -4.49 2.57
N LEU A 87 -1.30 -3.98 1.44
CA LEU A 87 -2.01 -2.72 1.30
C LEU A 87 -3.29 -3.00 0.53
N ASN A 88 -4.40 -2.50 1.04
CA ASN A 88 -5.70 -2.51 0.37
C ASN A 88 -6.18 -1.07 0.19
N LEU A 89 -6.50 -0.71 -1.04
CA LEU A 89 -7.20 0.51 -1.42
C LEU A 89 -8.62 0.13 -1.84
N THR A 90 -9.61 0.66 -1.13
CA THR A 90 -11.02 0.47 -1.46
C THR A 90 -11.53 1.73 -2.14
N PHE A 91 -12.11 1.58 -3.32
CA PHE A 91 -12.71 2.65 -4.10
C PHE A 91 -14.21 2.76 -3.81
N LYS A 92 -14.79 3.92 -4.09
CA LYS A 92 -16.25 4.15 -4.06
C LYS A 92 -16.90 3.35 -5.20
N ASP A 93 -18.16 2.93 -5.02
CA ASP A 93 -18.92 2.27 -6.08
C ASP A 93 -19.04 3.19 -7.32
N GLY A 94 -18.89 2.60 -8.51
CA GLY A 94 -18.88 3.33 -9.79
C GLY A 94 -17.54 3.98 -10.16
N ALA A 95 -16.43 3.55 -9.55
CA ALA A 95 -15.07 4.02 -9.86
C ALA A 95 -14.57 3.56 -11.24
#